data_AF-A0A7Y1XR23-F1
#
_entry.id   AF-A0A7Y1XR23-F1
#
_cell.length_a   1.000
_cell.length_b   1.000
_cell.length_c   1.000
_cell.angle_alpha   90.00
_cell.angle_beta   90.00
_cell.angle_gamma   90.00
#
_symmetry.space_group_name_H-M   'P 1'
#
loop_
_entity.id
_entity.type
_entity.pdbx_description
1 polymer ?
#
loop_
_entity_poly.entity_id
_entity_poly.type
_entity_poly.pdbx_seq_one_letter_code
_entity_poly.pdbx_strand_id
1 'polypeptide(L)'
;MIKPFVYFSLSDHWDLMYVPYGISVYWNKPSGEKAYVPIGGGGQYKTHIGSLGMNLGLQLFNNVVRPTTGTVWDLRLLVEIVF
;
A
#
# COMPACT_ATOMS: atom_id res chain seq x y z
N MET A 1 -3.36 13.03 -7.87
CA MET A 1 -3.10 11.85 -7.01
C MET A 1 -2.04 11.01 -7.69
N ILE A 2 -1.01 10.61 -6.97
CA ILE A 2 0.11 9.80 -7.46
C ILE A 2 0.08 8.47 -6.72
N LYS A 3 0.27 7.35 -7.42
CA LYS A 3 0.31 6.01 -6.83
C LYS A 3 1.67 5.39 -7.08
N PRO A 4 2.63 5.54 -6.16
CA PRO A 4 3.91 4.86 -6.27
C PRO A 4 3.70 3.35 -6.05
N PHE A 5 4.41 2.54 -6.83
CA PHE A 5 4.47 1.08 -6.66
C PHE A 5 5.94 0.68 -6.63
N VAL A 6 6.36 0.09 -5.52
CA VAL A 6 7.71 -0.44 -5.36
C VAL A 6 7.61 -1.88 -4.88
N TYR A 7 8.30 -2.78 -5.56
CA TYR A 7 8.44 -4.18 -5.18
C TYR A 7 9.92 -4.52 -5.09
N PHE A 8 10.29 -5.29 -4.08
CA PHE A 8 11.64 -5.79 -3.89
C PHE A 8 11.58 -7.26 -3.49
N SER A 9 12.11 -8.14 -4.34
CA SER A 9 12.14 -9.57 -4.06
C SER A 9 13.19 -9.91 -3.01
N LEU A 10 12.75 -10.44 -1.88
CA LEU A 10 13.61 -10.91 -0.79
C LEU A 10 14.02 -12.37 -1.00
N SER A 11 13.11 -13.18 -1.52
CA SER A 11 13.33 -14.60 -1.81
C SER A 11 12.32 -15.09 -2.84
N ASP A 12 12.40 -16.36 -3.22
CA ASP A 12 11.51 -17.00 -4.19
C ASP A 12 10.02 -16.80 -3.84
N HIS A 13 9.69 -16.78 -2.55
CA HIS A 13 8.32 -16.69 -2.07
C HIS A 13 7.95 -15.36 -1.43
N TRP A 14 8.90 -14.46 -1.16
CA TRP A 14 8.62 -13.22 -0.43
C TRP A 14 9.09 -11.99 -1.19
N ASP A 15 8.20 -11.01 -1.32
CA ASP A 15 8.53 -9.66 -1.74
C ASP A 15 8.23 -8.66 -0.62
N LEU A 16 9.06 -7.63 -0.49
CA LEU A 16 8.64 -6.37 0.13
C LEU A 16 7.88 -5.54 -0.90
N MET A 17 6.86 -4.85 -0.43
CA MET A 17 6.05 -3.98 -1.28
C MET A 17 5.65 -2.67 -0.60
N TYR A 18 5.74 -1.60 -1.36
CA TYR A 18 5.19 -0.29 -1.03
C TYR A 18 4.17 0.10 -2.10
N VAL A 19 2.90 -0.05 -1.73
CA VAL A 19 1.75 0.16 -2.61
C VAL A 19 0.67 0.89 -1.80
N PRO A 20 0.87 2.18 -1.49
CA PRO A 20 -0.13 2.95 -0.75
C PRO A 20 -1.41 3.16 -1.56
N TYR A 21 -2.49 3.63 -0.93
CA TYR A 21 -3.70 4.06 -1.66
C TYR A 21 -3.39 5.18 -2.67
N GLY A 22 -2.49 6.07 -2.29
CA GLY A 22 -1.96 7.13 -3.12
C GLY A 22 -1.51 8.31 -2.28
N ILE A 23 -0.60 9.09 -2.84
CA ILE A 23 -0.27 10.42 -2.36
C ILE A 23 -1.24 11.38 -3.05
N SER A 24 -2.12 11.99 -2.26
CA SER A 24 -3.17 12.90 -2.76
C SER A 24 -2.88 14.33 -2.32
N VAL A 25 -3.09 15.29 -3.23
CA VAL A 25 -2.99 16.73 -2.95
C VAL A 25 -4.23 17.42 -3.52
N TYR A 26 -5.02 18.05 -2.65
CA TYR A 26 -6.22 18.79 -2.97
C TYR A 26 -5.91 20.29 -3.03
N TRP A 27 -6.10 20.89 -4.21
CA TRP A 27 -5.79 22.30 -4.44
C TRP A 27 -6.77 23.28 -3.76
N ASN A 28 -7.98 22.80 -3.46
CA ASN A 28 -9.12 23.61 -2.97
C ASN A 28 -9.37 23.50 -1.45
N LYS A 29 -8.40 23.02 -0.66
CA LYS A 29 -8.52 22.93 0.81
C LYS A 29 -7.67 23.99 1.53
N PRO A 30 -7.90 24.28 2.82
CA PRO A 30 -6.99 25.12 3.60
C PRO A 30 -5.58 24.52 3.74
N SER A 31 -4.57 25.33 4.05
CA SER A 31 -3.22 24.82 4.33
C SER A 31 -3.24 23.79 5.46
N GLY A 32 -2.43 22.74 5.38
CA GLY A 32 -2.45 21.60 6.32
C GLY A 32 -3.52 20.54 6.04
N GLU A 33 -4.60 20.88 5.33
CA GLU A 33 -5.73 19.98 5.06
C GLU A 33 -5.72 19.41 3.63
N LYS A 34 -4.64 19.64 2.88
CA LYS A 34 -4.57 19.38 1.44
C LYS A 34 -4.04 18.01 1.08
N ALA A 35 -3.29 17.35 1.95
CA ALA A 35 -2.43 16.25 1.51
C ALA A 35 -2.61 14.99 2.35
N TYR A 36 -2.45 13.85 1.68
CA TYR A 36 -2.22 12.56 2.30
C TYR A 36 -0.85 12.05 1.87
N VAL A 37 0.03 11.80 2.83
CA VAL A 37 1.35 11.21 2.60
C VAL A 37 1.48 9.95 3.45
N PRO A 38 1.21 8.77 2.87
CA PRO A 38 1.36 7.49 3.55
C PRO A 38 2.82 7.04 3.59
N ILE A 39 3.31 6.74 4.79
CA ILE A 39 4.61 6.09 5.02
C ILE A 39 4.35 4.74 5.66
N GLY A 40 5.07 3.73 5.21
CA GLY A 40 4.89 2.35 5.65
C GLY A 40 5.24 1.40 4.54
N GLY A 41 4.54 0.27 4.49
CA GLY A 41 4.78 -0.78 3.51
C GLY A 41 4.35 -2.12 4.07
N GLY A 42 4.79 -3.17 3.41
CA GLY A 42 4.54 -4.52 3.88
C GLY A 42 5.14 -5.56 2.96
N GLY A 43 4.59 -6.76 3.01
CA GLY A 43 5.13 -7.91 2.30
C GLY A 43 4.05 -8.69 1.57
N GLN A 44 4.49 -9.41 0.55
CA GLN A 44 3.69 -10.34 -0.22
C GLN A 44 4.33 -11.71 -0.17
N TYR A 45 3.50 -12.73 0.06
CA TYR A 45 3.87 -14.13 -0.01
C TYR A 45 3.30 -14.77 -1.27
N LYS A 46 4.16 -15.40 -2.07
CA LYS A 46 3.81 -16.12 -3.30
C LYS A 46 3.63 -17.60 -2.97
N THR A 47 2.44 -18.11 -3.24
CA THR A 47 2.04 -19.49 -2.94
C THR A 47 1.25 -20.08 -4.09
N HIS A 48 0.98 -21.38 -4.04
CA HIS A 48 0.14 -22.07 -5.02
C HIS A 48 -0.86 -22.97 -4.31
N ILE A 49 -2.06 -23.09 -4.86
CA ILE A 49 -3.05 -24.11 -4.47
C ILE A 49 -3.24 -25.02 -5.69
N GLY A 50 -2.60 -26.19 -5.68
CA GLY A 50 -2.51 -27.04 -6.86
C GLY A 50 -1.73 -26.32 -7.97
N SER A 51 -2.33 -26.19 -9.15
CA SER A 51 -1.76 -25.42 -10.27
C SER A 51 -2.06 -23.92 -10.23
N LEU A 52 -2.88 -23.46 -9.28
CA LEU A 52 -3.29 -22.05 -9.20
C LEU A 52 -2.25 -21.24 -8.42
N GLY A 53 -1.57 -20.30 -9.10
CA GLY A 53 -0.67 -19.35 -8.45
C GLY A 53 -1.43 -18.29 -7.67
N MET A 54 -0.92 -17.89 -6.52
CA MET A 54 -1.55 -16.91 -5.63
C MET A 54 -0.52 -16.03 -4.92
N ASN A 55 -0.89 -14.78 -4.72
CA ASN A 55 -0.10 -13.79 -4.00
C ASN A 55 -0.94 -13.25 -2.82
N LEU A 56 -0.42 -13.41 -1.61
CA LEU A 56 -1.05 -12.94 -0.37
C LEU A 56 -0.26 -11.76 0.19
N GLY A 57 -0.85 -10.58 0.17
CA GLY A 57 -0.22 -9.33 0.58
C GLY A 57 -0.81 -8.73 1.86
N LEU A 58 0.06 -8.18 2.69
CA LEU A 58 -0.30 -7.39 3.88
C LEU A 58 0.56 -6.14 3.95
N GLN A 59 -0.05 -4.96 4.11
CA GLN A 59 0.66 -3.69 4.28
C GLN A 59 0.01 -2.82 5.34
N LEU A 60 0.82 -2.01 6.03
CA LEU A 60 0.38 -1.02 7.00
C LEU A 60 1.01 0.33 6.67
N PHE A 61 0.20 1.38 6.68
CA PHE A 61 0.63 2.75 6.41
C PHE A 61 0.18 3.72 7.49
N ASN A 62 1.05 4.65 7.86
CA ASN A 62 0.73 5.85 8.61
C ASN A 62 0.65 7.05 7.67
N ASN A 63 -0.47 7.78 7.67
CA ASN A 63 -0.56 9.05 6.96
C ASN A 63 0.07 10.17 7.80
N VAL A 64 1.39 10.35 7.66
CA VAL A 64 2.17 11.32 8.44
C VAL A 64 1.79 12.76 8.11
N VAL A 65 1.37 13.00 6.86
CA VAL A 65 0.65 14.22 6.46
C VAL A 65 -0.78 13.80 6.14
N ARG A 66 -1.73 14.47 6.77
CA ARG A 66 -3.16 14.21 6.61
C ARG A 66 -3.97 15.44 7.09
N PRO A 67 -5.22 15.59 6.61
CA PRO A 67 -6.23 16.46 7.22
C PRO A 67 -6.43 16.18 8.71
N THR A 68 -6.92 17.16 9.47
CA THR A 68 -7.15 17.03 10.92
C THR A 68 -8.06 15.85 11.26
N THR A 69 -9.08 15.60 10.45
CA THR A 69 -10.02 14.47 10.60
C THR A 69 -9.70 13.29 9.67
N GLY A 70 -8.51 13.28 9.05
CA GLY A 70 -8.09 12.26 8.10
C GLY A 70 -7.66 10.95 8.78
N THR A 71 -7.72 9.86 8.03
CA THR A 71 -7.28 8.52 8.47
C THR A 71 -5.81 8.53 8.90
N VAL A 72 -5.53 8.07 10.12
CA VAL A 72 -4.14 7.98 10.64
C VAL A 72 -3.45 6.73 10.11
N TRP A 73 -4.10 5.57 10.21
CA TRP A 73 -3.56 4.27 9.84
C TRP A 73 -4.41 3.61 8.75
N ASP A 74 -3.75 3.05 7.73
CA ASP A 74 -4.37 2.26 6.66
C ASP A 74 -3.78 0.84 6.70
N LEU A 75 -4.64 -0.16 6.82
CA LEU A 75 -4.29 -1.58 6.79
C LEU A 75 -4.82 -2.18 5.48
N ARG A 76 -3.92 -2.78 4.71
CA ARG A 76 -4.24 -3.34 3.40
C ARG A 76 -3.98 -4.84 3.36
N LEU A 77 -5.00 -5.57 2.94
CA LEU A 77 -4.95 -6.99 2.60
C LEU A 77 -5.11 -7.13 1.09
N LEU A 78 -4.24 -7.90 0.45
CA LEU A 78 -4.29 -8.19 -0.98
C LEU A 78 -4.33 -9.71 -1.18
N VAL A 79 -5.27 -10.17 -2.00
CA VAL A 79 -5.27 -11.55 -2.51
C VAL A 79 -5.33 -11.44 -4.02
N GLU A 80 -4.27 -11.87 -4.68
CA GLU A 80 -4.17 -11.90 -6.13
C GLU A 80 -4.07 -13.36 -6.60
N ILE A 81 -4.84 -13.68 -7.63
CA ILE A 81 -4.87 -15.00 -8.25
C ILE A 81 -4.19 -14.89 -9.61
N VAL A 82 -3.21 -15.74 -9.86
CA VAL A 82 -2.38 -15.76 -11.06
C VAL A 82 -2.78 -16.98 -11.91
N PHE A 83 -3.16 -16.72 -13.16
CA PHE A 83 -3.63 -17.72 -14.13
C PHE A 83 -2.61 -17.92 -15.25
#